data_AF-A0A7X9HF34-F1
#
_entry.id   AF-A0A7X9HF34-F1
#
_cell.length_a   1.000
_cell.length_b   1.000
_cell.length_c   1.000
_cell.angle_alpha   90.00
_cell.angle_beta   90.00
_cell.angle_gamma   90.00
#
_symmetry.space_group_name_H-M   'P 1'
#
loop_
_entity.id
_entity.type
_entity.pdbx_description
1 polymer ?
#
loop_
_entity_poly.entity_id
_entity_poly.type
_entity_poly.pdbx_seq_one_letter_code
_entity_poly.pdbx_strand_id
1 'polypeptide(L)'
;MKLFKIKTSIDKFNLKNYFLYFSIIILIILLKNGFWPIPNLKMIYQISQSLLKVPFDNPLAHYLFWNYFQNLLFKLLGGKSYSLYVVYTFATSLAFIFVFVIWFINYHGKDVAIKNNKVLLIAIFPVSMIPFYWFGLDGMTLLLMLLMMILLEKRVFLIVLSLFLSWQHFEQGFVGFGALWGSLILVYIMTRDRDFLNYIINLTIVLGVLLLGKAVLAFYFKIADVGIQGDRFTWLKHHLELMINQFKVSWHYILWSLFGVGWFFLVSNLRKLLPLMISICFVFLMLVVMEDQTRVGVIVLFPALFYWFFMNKSFIKSITGNQLLYAIILYLLIPTTIVWGGYPFGSLIEFDKKVISEFITTVKISNFDYLMPFRRESKIQDMVIKNLEEYKTKIILSSNRIVVNKNNDLEIPIRIENTSKCIYPSKGDPSGRYAVFASYHILDKNHNMIIHGGLRTSFPHDIAPGVIIPIKMKILANAPAGEYILAIDLVHEGVTWFGDKDKNNILEVPLVVK
;
A
#
# COMPACT_ATOMS: atom_id res chain seq x y z
N MET A 1 -36.67 23.41 -39.16
CA MET A 1 -36.76 21.92 -39.20
C MET A 1 -35.45 21.22 -38.80
N LYS A 2 -34.82 21.60 -37.66
CA LYS A 2 -33.58 21.01 -37.14
C LYS A 2 -33.52 20.90 -35.60
N LEU A 3 -34.65 21.10 -34.91
CA LEU A 3 -34.77 21.02 -33.44
C LEU A 3 -35.48 19.74 -32.93
N PHE A 4 -35.95 18.88 -33.83
CA PHE A 4 -36.68 17.65 -33.49
C PHE A 4 -35.83 16.35 -33.53
N LYS A 5 -34.49 16.46 -33.65
CA LYS A 5 -33.58 15.30 -33.68
C LYS A 5 -32.88 14.98 -32.34
N ILE A 6 -33.24 15.66 -31.25
CA ILE A 6 -32.72 15.36 -29.90
C ILE A 6 -33.60 14.34 -29.18
N LYS A 7 -34.88 14.22 -29.53
CA LYS A 7 -35.80 13.27 -28.88
C LYS A 7 -35.56 11.80 -29.27
N THR A 8 -34.85 11.53 -30.36
CA THR A 8 -34.56 10.17 -30.84
C THR A 8 -33.23 9.57 -30.34
N SER A 9 -32.43 10.29 -29.55
CA SER A 9 -31.24 9.72 -28.91
C SER A 9 -31.47 9.21 -27.49
N ILE A 10 -32.53 9.68 -26.82
CA ILE A 10 -32.84 9.32 -25.42
C ILE A 10 -33.46 7.92 -25.33
N ASP A 11 -34.31 7.51 -26.29
CA ASP A 11 -34.86 6.14 -26.35
C ASP A 11 -33.80 5.06 -26.64
N LYS A 12 -32.63 5.43 -27.18
CA LYS A 12 -31.49 4.51 -27.35
C LYS A 12 -30.68 4.32 -26.06
N PHE A 13 -30.76 5.24 -25.12
CA PHE A 13 -30.02 5.21 -23.86
C PHE A 13 -30.89 4.62 -22.75
N ASN A 14 -31.13 3.31 -22.80
CA ASN A 14 -31.87 2.60 -21.76
C ASN A 14 -31.01 2.54 -20.47
N LEU A 15 -31.09 3.61 -19.67
CA LEU A 15 -30.36 3.80 -18.40
C LEU A 15 -30.53 2.62 -17.45
N LYS A 16 -31.69 1.97 -17.49
CA LYS A 16 -32.03 0.80 -16.66
C LYS A 16 -31.03 -0.34 -16.85
N ASN A 17 -30.62 -0.61 -18.09
CA ASN A 17 -29.67 -1.69 -18.36
C ASN A 17 -28.26 -1.35 -17.86
N TYR A 18 -27.79 -0.11 -18.03
CA TYR A 18 -26.48 0.30 -17.51
C TYR A 18 -26.44 0.18 -15.99
N PHE A 19 -27.47 0.68 -15.30
CA PHE A 19 -27.56 0.64 -13.85
C PHE A 19 -27.70 -0.78 -13.31
N LEU A 20 -28.44 -1.66 -14.01
CA LEU A 20 -28.58 -3.06 -13.66
C LEU A 20 -27.23 -3.78 -13.67
N TYR A 21 -26.48 -3.71 -14.78
CA TYR A 21 -25.18 -4.40 -14.87
C TYR A 21 -24.14 -3.80 -13.94
N PHE A 22 -24.13 -2.47 -13.78
CA PHE A 22 -23.33 -1.80 -12.77
C PHE A 22 -23.63 -2.36 -11.37
N SER A 23 -24.90 -2.42 -10.98
CA SER A 23 -25.32 -2.94 -9.68
C SER A 23 -24.93 -4.41 -9.48
N ILE A 24 -25.10 -5.25 -10.51
CA ILE A 24 -24.70 -6.66 -10.47
C ILE A 24 -23.18 -6.80 -10.26
N ILE A 25 -22.37 -6.02 -10.99
CA ILE A 25 -20.91 -6.06 -10.87
C ILE A 25 -20.48 -5.63 -9.47
N ILE A 26 -21.04 -4.52 -8.95
CA ILE A 26 -20.76 -4.05 -7.60
C ILE A 26 -21.16 -5.10 -6.56
N LEU A 27 -22.33 -5.72 -6.72
CA LEU A 27 -22.80 -6.77 -5.81
C LEU A 27 -21.84 -7.97 -5.81
N ILE A 28 -21.40 -8.45 -6.98
CA ILE A 28 -20.43 -9.54 -7.10
C ILE A 28 -19.10 -9.17 -6.42
N ILE A 29 -18.62 -7.93 -6.60
CA ILE A 29 -17.37 -7.46 -6.02
C ILE A 29 -17.46 -7.40 -4.49
N LEU A 30 -18.48 -6.71 -3.95
CA LEU A 30 -18.61 -6.47 -2.52
C LEU A 30 -18.98 -7.74 -1.76
N LEU A 31 -19.91 -8.54 -2.28
CA LEU A 31 -20.33 -9.79 -1.61
C LEU A 31 -19.27 -10.88 -1.62
N LYS A 32 -18.23 -10.77 -2.46
CA LYS A 32 -17.12 -11.73 -2.46
C LYS A 32 -15.90 -11.23 -1.71
N ASN A 33 -15.57 -9.94 -1.83
CA ASN A 33 -14.27 -9.43 -1.36
C ASN A 33 -14.38 -8.56 -0.11
N GLY A 34 -15.55 -8.02 0.18
CA GLY A 34 -15.73 -6.98 1.19
C GLY A 34 -15.15 -5.62 0.78
N PHE A 35 -15.18 -4.65 1.68
CA PHE A 35 -14.68 -3.30 1.43
C PHE A 35 -14.07 -2.66 2.66
N TRP A 36 -12.92 -1.99 2.51
CA TRP A 36 -12.19 -1.50 3.66
C TRP A 36 -11.36 -0.25 3.36
N PRO A 37 -11.27 0.72 4.30
CA PRO A 37 -10.45 1.91 4.09
C PRO A 37 -8.96 1.54 4.06
N ILE A 38 -8.18 2.17 3.20
CA ILE A 38 -6.73 2.04 3.25
C ILE A 38 -6.17 2.54 4.60
N PRO A 39 -5.16 1.88 5.21
CA PRO A 39 -4.57 2.28 6.49
C PRO A 39 -4.29 3.77 6.66
N ASN A 40 -3.78 4.41 5.61
CA ASN A 40 -3.35 5.81 5.64
C ASN A 40 -4.47 6.81 5.28
N LEU A 41 -5.74 6.37 5.15
CA LEU A 41 -6.84 7.22 4.69
C LEU A 41 -7.01 8.48 5.53
N LYS A 42 -6.82 8.38 6.85
CA LYS A 42 -6.90 9.52 7.77
C LYS A 42 -5.78 10.54 7.52
N MET A 43 -4.56 10.08 7.27
CA MET A 43 -3.43 10.95 6.93
C MET A 43 -3.66 11.65 5.59
N ILE A 44 -4.19 10.92 4.60
CA ILE A 44 -4.54 11.47 3.28
C ILE A 44 -5.64 12.53 3.43
N TYR A 45 -6.65 12.31 4.27
CA TYR A 45 -7.63 13.33 4.60
C TYR A 45 -7.00 14.57 5.25
N GLN A 46 -6.05 14.42 6.19
CA GLN A 46 -5.35 15.57 6.78
C GLN A 46 -4.61 16.40 5.72
N ILE A 47 -4.01 15.74 4.72
CA ILE A 47 -3.39 16.42 3.56
C ILE A 47 -4.42 17.23 2.79
N SER A 48 -5.62 16.69 2.55
CA SER A 48 -6.71 17.44 1.89
C SER A 48 -7.10 18.71 2.65
N GLN A 49 -6.89 18.76 3.97
CA GLN A 49 -7.20 19.94 4.77
C GLN A 49 -6.05 20.95 4.84
N SER A 50 -4.81 20.49 4.66
CA SER A 50 -3.58 21.28 4.70
C SER A 50 -2.73 21.01 3.45
N LEU A 51 -3.11 21.62 2.33
CA LEU A 51 -2.47 21.39 1.02
C LEU A 51 -1.06 21.99 0.89
N LEU A 52 -0.68 22.95 1.75
CA LEU A 52 0.58 23.68 1.68
C LEU A 52 1.55 23.38 2.83
N LYS A 53 1.17 22.52 3.77
CA LYS A 53 2.01 22.17 4.92
C LYS A 53 1.75 20.73 5.32
N VAL A 54 2.82 19.97 5.53
CA VAL A 54 2.72 18.58 5.99
C VAL A 54 2.06 18.54 7.39
N PRO A 55 0.93 17.81 7.57
CA PRO A 55 0.16 17.85 8.82
C PRO A 55 0.57 16.78 9.85
N PHE A 56 1.70 16.11 9.65
CA PHE A 56 2.18 15.04 10.53
C PHE A 56 3.72 15.04 10.62
N ASP A 57 4.26 14.58 11.75
CA ASP A 57 5.70 14.74 12.07
C ASP A 57 6.60 13.65 11.45
N ASN A 58 6.05 12.50 11.07
CA ASN A 58 6.83 11.35 10.60
C ASN A 58 7.37 11.58 9.17
N PRO A 59 8.69 11.77 8.96
CA PRO A 59 9.27 12.04 7.64
C PRO A 59 9.05 10.90 6.64
N LEU A 60 8.98 9.65 7.12
CA LEU A 60 8.75 8.48 6.28
C LEU A 60 7.32 8.42 5.72
N ALA A 61 6.39 9.23 6.21
CA ALA A 61 5.03 9.32 5.67
C ALA A 61 4.85 10.51 4.71
N HIS A 62 5.85 11.39 4.56
CA HIS A 62 5.75 12.57 3.71
C HIS A 62 5.56 12.21 2.22
N TYR A 63 5.87 10.98 1.82
CA TYR A 63 5.63 10.51 0.46
C TYR A 63 4.15 10.53 0.06
N LEU A 64 3.22 10.49 1.02
CA LEU A 64 1.77 10.55 0.77
C LEU A 64 1.34 11.90 0.19
N PHE A 65 2.12 12.96 0.44
CA PHE A 65 1.86 14.31 -0.03
C PHE A 65 1.96 14.45 -1.56
N TRP A 66 2.69 13.54 -2.20
CA TRP A 66 2.82 13.50 -3.66
C TRP A 66 1.54 13.02 -4.37
N ASN A 67 0.57 12.47 -3.63
CA ASN A 67 -0.76 12.13 -4.13
C ASN A 67 -1.69 13.34 -3.92
N TYR A 68 -1.50 14.39 -4.72
CA TYR A 68 -2.03 15.73 -4.50
C TYR A 68 -3.41 15.96 -5.14
N PHE A 69 -3.66 15.45 -6.35
CA PHE A 69 -4.83 15.84 -7.16
C PHE A 69 -6.18 15.58 -6.48
N GLN A 70 -6.44 14.35 -6.01
CA GLN A 70 -7.69 14.01 -5.32
C GLN A 70 -7.90 14.86 -4.05
N ASN A 71 -6.83 15.17 -3.33
CA ASN A 71 -6.88 15.99 -2.13
C ASN A 71 -7.20 17.45 -2.43
N LEU A 72 -6.56 18.01 -3.46
CA LEU A 72 -6.87 19.32 -4.01
C LEU A 72 -8.34 19.39 -4.44
N LEU A 73 -8.81 18.41 -5.21
CA LEU A 73 -10.18 18.38 -5.72
C LEU A 73 -11.20 18.31 -4.57
N PHE A 74 -10.97 17.47 -3.56
CA PHE A 74 -11.84 17.41 -2.38
C PHE A 74 -11.95 18.76 -1.66
N LYS A 75 -10.81 19.45 -1.49
CA LYS A 75 -10.77 20.78 -0.85
C LYS A 75 -11.51 21.83 -1.68
N LEU A 76 -11.31 21.84 -3.00
CA LEU A 76 -11.98 22.75 -3.93
C LEU A 76 -13.50 22.54 -3.98
N LEU A 77 -13.96 21.30 -3.79
CA LEU A 77 -15.38 20.97 -3.65
C LEU A 77 -15.97 21.33 -2.27
N GLY A 78 -15.18 21.98 -1.39
CA GLY A 78 -15.63 22.40 -0.07
C GLY A 78 -15.69 21.28 0.96
N GLY A 79 -14.98 20.17 0.74
CA GLY A 79 -14.94 19.03 1.65
C GLY A 79 -14.27 19.36 3.00
N LYS A 80 -15.01 19.18 4.10
CA LYS A 80 -14.59 19.59 5.45
C LYS A 80 -14.47 18.46 6.48
N SER A 81 -15.07 17.29 6.25
CA SER A 81 -15.09 16.20 7.23
C SER A 81 -14.46 14.91 6.72
N TYR A 82 -13.94 14.11 7.65
CA TYR A 82 -13.36 12.80 7.33
C TYR A 82 -14.39 11.84 6.73
N SER A 83 -15.62 11.82 7.26
CA SER A 83 -16.71 10.97 6.73
C SER A 83 -17.08 11.35 5.29
N LEU A 84 -17.11 12.65 4.96
CA LEU A 84 -17.29 13.09 3.57
C LEU A 84 -16.13 12.66 2.68
N TYR A 85 -14.90 12.66 3.21
CA TYR A 85 -13.73 12.17 2.47
C TYR A 85 -13.85 10.68 2.16
N VAL A 86 -14.27 9.87 3.13
CA VAL A 86 -14.57 8.44 2.95
C VAL A 86 -15.60 8.25 1.82
N VAL A 87 -16.76 8.91 1.91
CA VAL A 87 -17.81 8.84 0.88
C VAL A 87 -17.30 9.28 -0.49
N TYR A 88 -16.52 10.35 -0.54
CA TYR A 88 -15.91 10.86 -1.76
C TYR A 88 -14.97 9.82 -2.40
N THR A 89 -14.07 9.21 -1.63
CA THR A 89 -13.17 8.16 -2.15
C THR A 89 -13.94 6.95 -2.67
N PHE A 90 -14.95 6.50 -1.94
CA PHE A 90 -15.81 5.40 -2.36
C PHE A 90 -16.59 5.74 -3.63
N ALA A 91 -17.09 6.98 -3.77
CA ALA A 91 -17.77 7.45 -4.97
C ALA A 91 -16.85 7.45 -6.20
N THR A 92 -15.55 7.76 -6.05
CA THR A 92 -14.60 7.64 -7.17
C THR A 92 -14.41 6.18 -7.61
N SER A 93 -14.38 5.22 -6.67
CA SER A 93 -14.35 3.79 -6.99
C SER A 93 -15.59 3.33 -7.74
N LEU A 94 -16.78 3.80 -7.31
CA LEU A 94 -18.03 3.53 -8.02
C LEU A 94 -18.03 4.16 -9.43
N ALA A 95 -17.55 5.39 -9.56
CA ALA A 95 -17.48 6.09 -10.85
C ALA A 95 -16.57 5.34 -11.84
N PHE A 96 -15.45 4.78 -11.40
CA PHE A 96 -14.59 3.94 -12.24
C PHE A 96 -15.37 2.77 -12.87
N ILE A 97 -16.08 1.98 -12.07
CA ILE A 97 -16.86 0.84 -12.56
C ILE A 97 -18.02 1.31 -13.45
N PHE A 98 -18.71 2.40 -13.07
CA PHE A 98 -19.84 2.90 -13.85
C PHE A 98 -19.42 3.41 -15.23
N VAL A 99 -18.33 4.19 -15.30
CA VAL A 99 -17.75 4.66 -16.57
C VAL A 99 -17.28 3.48 -17.41
N PHE A 100 -16.69 2.44 -16.81
CA PHE A 100 -16.30 1.24 -17.52
C PHE A 100 -17.52 0.54 -18.15
N VAL A 101 -18.60 0.36 -17.39
CA VAL A 101 -19.84 -0.29 -17.88
C VAL A 101 -20.44 0.49 -19.05
N ILE A 102 -20.54 1.83 -18.92
CA ILE A 102 -21.03 2.70 -20.01
C ILE A 102 -20.15 2.54 -21.25
N TRP A 103 -18.83 2.64 -21.07
CA TRP A 103 -17.90 2.49 -22.18
C TRP A 103 -18.01 1.12 -22.85
N PHE A 104 -17.99 0.04 -22.06
CA PHE A 104 -17.95 -1.33 -22.58
C PHE A 104 -19.21 -1.65 -23.41
N ILE A 105 -20.39 -1.25 -22.91
CA ILE A 105 -21.66 -1.44 -23.62
C ILE A 105 -21.68 -0.66 -24.94
N ASN A 106 -21.19 0.58 -24.94
CA ASN A 106 -21.15 1.42 -26.14
C ASN A 106 -20.10 0.94 -27.15
N TYR A 107 -18.93 0.50 -26.68
CA TYR A 107 -17.80 0.10 -27.52
C TYR A 107 -18.03 -1.24 -28.23
N HIS A 108 -18.57 -2.23 -27.51
CA HIS A 108 -18.84 -3.58 -28.05
C HIS A 108 -20.25 -3.76 -28.60
N GLY A 109 -21.18 -2.86 -28.26
CA GLY A 109 -22.59 -2.96 -28.62
C GLY A 109 -23.39 -3.83 -27.65
N LYS A 110 -24.71 -3.59 -27.60
CA LYS A 110 -25.62 -4.24 -26.64
C LYS A 110 -25.69 -5.77 -26.79
N ASP A 111 -25.57 -6.31 -28.01
CA ASP A 111 -25.62 -7.76 -28.21
C ASP A 111 -24.45 -8.47 -27.52
N VAL A 112 -23.23 -7.95 -27.67
CA VAL A 112 -22.05 -8.54 -27.03
C VAL A 112 -22.07 -8.25 -25.54
N ALA A 113 -22.29 -7.00 -25.14
CA ALA A 113 -22.13 -6.60 -23.75
C ALA A 113 -23.26 -7.07 -22.83
N ILE A 114 -24.51 -6.95 -23.28
CA ILE A 114 -25.72 -7.23 -22.49
C ILE A 114 -26.25 -8.62 -22.84
N LYS A 115 -26.62 -8.89 -24.10
CA LYS A 115 -27.28 -10.16 -24.46
C LYS A 115 -26.38 -11.38 -24.16
N ASN A 116 -25.08 -11.23 -24.37
CA ASN A 116 -24.08 -12.27 -24.06
C ASN A 116 -23.34 -12.05 -22.73
N ASN A 117 -23.83 -11.12 -21.88
CA ASN A 117 -23.32 -10.81 -20.55
C ASN A 117 -21.82 -10.43 -20.47
N LYS A 118 -21.16 -10.09 -21.58
CA LYS A 118 -19.69 -9.89 -21.61
C LYS A 118 -19.19 -8.74 -20.75
N VAL A 119 -20.04 -7.77 -20.41
CA VAL A 119 -19.66 -6.71 -19.47
C VAL A 119 -19.31 -7.25 -18.08
N LEU A 120 -19.84 -8.42 -17.68
CA LEU A 120 -19.53 -9.05 -16.39
C LEU A 120 -18.08 -9.55 -16.30
N LEU A 121 -17.34 -9.63 -17.42
CA LEU A 121 -15.94 -10.03 -17.40
C LEU A 121 -15.10 -9.16 -16.45
N ILE A 122 -15.40 -7.87 -16.31
CA ILE A 122 -14.61 -7.00 -15.44
C ILE A 122 -14.65 -7.45 -13.97
N ALA A 123 -15.76 -8.04 -13.53
CA ALA A 123 -15.98 -8.41 -12.12
C ALA A 123 -15.06 -9.55 -11.63
N ILE A 124 -14.54 -10.37 -12.55
CA ILE A 124 -13.63 -11.47 -12.22
C ILE A 124 -12.15 -11.02 -12.21
N PHE A 125 -11.85 -9.81 -12.70
CA PHE A 125 -10.51 -9.26 -12.66
C PHE A 125 -10.28 -8.48 -11.35
N PRO A 126 -9.18 -8.74 -10.63
CA PRO A 126 -8.81 -8.04 -9.40
C PRO A 126 -8.82 -6.51 -9.51
N VAL A 127 -8.47 -5.95 -10.67
CA VAL A 127 -8.51 -4.49 -10.89
C VAL A 127 -9.86 -3.84 -10.58
N SER A 128 -10.96 -4.58 -10.70
CA SER A 128 -12.31 -4.09 -10.40
C SER A 128 -12.60 -4.05 -8.90
N MET A 129 -12.05 -4.99 -8.12
CA MET A 129 -12.31 -5.09 -6.67
C MET A 129 -11.38 -4.25 -5.83
N ILE A 130 -10.16 -3.98 -6.31
CA ILE A 130 -9.10 -3.32 -5.53
C ILE A 130 -9.52 -1.93 -5.01
N PRO A 131 -10.20 -1.06 -5.79
CA PRO A 131 -10.72 0.22 -5.30
C PRO A 131 -11.74 0.12 -4.17
N PHE A 132 -12.28 -1.07 -3.87
CA PHE A 132 -13.24 -1.32 -2.80
C PHE A 132 -12.57 -2.06 -1.64
N TYR A 133 -11.80 -3.10 -1.94
CA TYR A 133 -11.01 -3.84 -0.95
C TYR A 133 -10.08 -2.90 -0.17
N TRP A 134 -9.49 -1.93 -0.85
CA TRP A 134 -8.78 -0.80 -0.25
C TRP A 134 -9.25 0.51 -0.86
N PHE A 135 -10.39 1.01 -0.39
CA PHE A 135 -10.87 2.30 -0.87
C PHE A 135 -10.05 3.46 -0.29
N GLY A 136 -9.74 4.43 -1.15
CA GLY A 136 -8.81 5.52 -0.86
C GLY A 136 -8.45 6.30 -2.12
N LEU A 137 -7.20 6.19 -2.57
CA LEU A 137 -6.71 6.94 -3.74
C LEU A 137 -6.90 6.19 -5.07
N ASP A 138 -7.02 4.86 -5.02
CA ASP A 138 -6.90 4.01 -6.20
C ASP A 138 -8.12 4.10 -7.13
N GLY A 139 -9.31 4.38 -6.59
CA GLY A 139 -10.52 4.62 -7.38
C GLY A 139 -10.36 5.80 -8.34
N MET A 140 -9.83 6.92 -7.87
CA MET A 140 -9.52 8.08 -8.71
C MET A 140 -8.40 7.77 -9.70
N THR A 141 -7.34 7.07 -9.28
CA THR A 141 -6.24 6.69 -10.17
C THR A 141 -6.74 5.84 -11.34
N LEU A 142 -7.51 4.79 -11.07
CA LEU A 142 -8.08 3.91 -12.09
C LEU A 142 -9.13 4.61 -12.96
N LEU A 143 -9.92 5.53 -12.38
CA LEU A 143 -10.84 6.37 -13.14
C LEU A 143 -10.10 7.25 -14.15
N LEU A 144 -9.03 7.93 -13.73
CA LEU A 144 -8.21 8.75 -14.63
C LEU A 144 -7.55 7.90 -15.73
N MET A 145 -6.96 6.76 -15.35
CA MET A 145 -6.39 5.82 -16.33
C MET A 145 -7.45 5.32 -17.32
N LEU A 146 -8.64 4.98 -16.87
CA LEU A 146 -9.76 4.56 -17.72
C LEU A 146 -10.16 5.66 -18.70
N LEU A 147 -10.35 6.90 -18.22
CA LEU A 147 -10.69 8.04 -19.08
C LEU A 147 -9.62 8.29 -20.14
N MET A 148 -8.34 8.18 -19.77
CA MET A 148 -7.22 8.28 -20.72
C MET A 148 -7.27 7.17 -21.77
N MET A 149 -7.54 5.92 -21.38
CA MET A 149 -7.66 4.81 -22.32
C MET A 149 -8.87 4.95 -23.26
N ILE A 150 -10.01 5.44 -22.77
CA ILE A 150 -11.19 5.71 -23.60
C ILE A 150 -10.91 6.82 -24.61
N LEU A 151 -10.11 7.82 -24.21
CA LEU A 151 -9.78 9.00 -25.00
C LEU A 151 -8.37 8.93 -25.63
N LEU A 152 -7.84 7.73 -25.85
CA LEU A 152 -6.45 7.50 -26.27
C LEU A 152 -6.07 8.17 -27.61
N GLU A 153 -7.06 8.57 -28.42
CA GLU A 153 -6.86 9.27 -29.70
C GLU A 153 -7.09 10.78 -29.59
N LYS A 154 -7.59 11.28 -28.45
CA LYS A 154 -7.97 12.68 -28.24
C LYS A 154 -6.88 13.41 -27.46
N ARG A 155 -5.83 13.85 -28.17
CA ARG A 155 -4.60 14.44 -27.61
C ARG A 155 -4.81 15.53 -26.56
N VAL A 156 -5.74 16.46 -26.80
CA VAL A 156 -6.04 17.55 -25.85
C VAL A 156 -6.47 17.02 -24.48
N PHE A 157 -7.41 16.07 -24.48
CA PHE A 157 -7.89 15.44 -23.25
C PHE A 157 -6.80 14.58 -22.60
N LEU A 158 -5.99 13.89 -23.39
CA LEU A 158 -4.86 13.11 -22.87
C LEU A 158 -3.86 13.98 -22.12
N ILE A 159 -3.51 15.16 -22.64
CA ILE A 159 -2.59 16.06 -21.97
C ILE A 159 -3.15 16.47 -20.59
N VAL A 160 -4.41 16.91 -20.55
CA VAL A 160 -5.05 17.34 -19.29
C VAL A 160 -5.15 16.19 -18.29
N LEU A 161 -5.63 15.01 -18.72
CA LEU A 161 -5.78 13.85 -17.83
C LEU A 161 -4.44 13.29 -17.38
N SER A 162 -3.39 13.35 -18.22
CA SER A 162 -2.03 12.96 -17.82
C SER A 162 -1.48 13.88 -16.75
N LEU A 163 -1.75 15.17 -16.81
CA LEU A 163 -1.36 16.12 -15.76
C LEU A 163 -2.07 15.78 -14.43
N PHE A 164 -3.37 15.50 -14.46
CA PHE A 164 -4.11 15.08 -13.26
C PHE A 164 -3.61 13.75 -12.71
N LEU A 165 -3.34 12.77 -13.58
CA LEU A 165 -2.78 11.48 -13.15
C LEU A 165 -1.37 11.65 -12.58
N SER A 166 -0.56 12.57 -13.13
CA SER A 166 0.75 12.90 -12.60
C SER A 166 0.67 13.40 -11.16
N TRP A 167 -0.31 14.25 -10.87
CA TRP A 167 -0.52 14.79 -9.53
C TRP A 167 -1.32 13.86 -8.63
N GLN A 168 -2.01 12.86 -9.19
CA GLN A 168 -2.73 11.84 -8.43
C GLN A 168 -1.79 10.73 -7.97
N HIS A 169 -1.05 10.13 -8.89
CA HIS A 169 -0.12 9.04 -8.62
C HIS A 169 0.86 8.84 -9.79
N PHE A 170 1.91 9.66 -9.84
CA PHE A 170 2.89 9.62 -10.93
C PHE A 170 3.47 8.23 -11.18
N GLU A 171 3.94 7.51 -10.15
CA GLU A 171 4.66 6.24 -10.36
C GLU A 171 3.77 5.18 -11.01
N GLN A 172 2.52 5.05 -10.55
CA GLN A 172 1.57 4.11 -11.11
C GLN A 172 1.20 4.48 -12.55
N GLY A 173 0.97 5.79 -12.82
CA GLY A 173 0.72 6.28 -14.18
C GLY A 173 1.89 6.02 -15.13
N PHE A 174 3.10 6.37 -14.71
CA PHE A 174 4.29 6.25 -15.54
C PHE A 174 4.63 4.79 -15.85
N VAL A 175 4.63 3.91 -14.84
CA VAL A 175 4.87 2.48 -15.04
C VAL A 175 3.77 1.85 -15.89
N GLY A 176 2.49 2.17 -15.62
CA GLY A 176 1.38 1.53 -16.33
C GLY A 176 1.28 1.92 -17.80
N PHE A 177 1.37 3.21 -18.12
CA PHE A 177 1.41 3.65 -19.52
C PHE A 177 2.75 3.30 -20.19
N GLY A 178 3.85 3.22 -19.45
CA GLY A 178 5.14 2.74 -19.94
C GLY A 178 5.11 1.27 -20.35
N ALA A 179 4.44 0.41 -19.56
CA ALA A 179 4.28 -1.00 -19.88
C ALA A 179 3.42 -1.22 -21.14
N LEU A 180 2.36 -0.43 -21.33
CA LEU A 180 1.57 -0.44 -22.56
C LEU A 180 2.40 0.08 -23.75
N TRP A 181 3.07 1.22 -23.59
CA TRP A 181 3.92 1.83 -24.61
C TRP A 181 5.02 0.88 -25.11
N GLY A 182 5.74 0.23 -24.19
CA GLY A 182 6.75 -0.76 -24.53
C GLY A 182 6.19 -1.96 -25.29
N SER A 183 5.03 -2.48 -24.87
CA SER A 183 4.37 -3.58 -25.57
C SER A 183 3.95 -3.21 -27.00
N LEU A 184 3.48 -1.98 -27.21
CA LEU A 184 3.09 -1.48 -28.53
C LEU A 184 4.31 -1.28 -29.45
N ILE A 185 5.42 -0.75 -28.92
CA ILE A 185 6.68 -0.62 -29.68
C ILE A 185 7.18 -1.98 -30.12
N LEU A 186 7.17 -2.96 -29.22
CA LEU A 186 7.63 -4.30 -29.55
C LEU A 186 6.76 -4.93 -30.64
N VAL A 187 5.44 -4.81 -30.55
CA VAL A 187 4.52 -5.27 -31.61
C VAL A 187 4.82 -4.56 -32.93
N TYR A 188 4.98 -3.23 -32.91
CA TYR A 188 5.32 -2.46 -34.10
C TYR A 188 6.64 -2.93 -34.74
N ILE A 189 7.67 -3.22 -33.93
CA ILE A 189 8.95 -3.74 -34.43
C ILE A 189 8.76 -5.11 -35.11
N MET A 190 7.92 -5.97 -34.53
CA MET A 190 7.67 -7.33 -35.03
C MET A 190 6.78 -7.35 -36.28
N THR A 191 5.72 -6.55 -36.33
CA THR A 191 4.71 -6.60 -37.40
C THR A 191 4.89 -5.52 -38.46
N ARG A 192 5.59 -4.44 -38.13
CA ARG A 192 5.70 -3.20 -38.93
C ARG A 192 4.35 -2.54 -39.26
N ASP A 193 3.32 -2.88 -38.49
CA ASP A 193 1.98 -2.33 -38.66
C ASP A 193 1.91 -0.88 -38.18
N ARG A 194 1.69 0.04 -39.13
CA ARG A 194 1.69 1.48 -38.87
C ARG A 194 0.47 1.95 -38.06
N ASP A 195 -0.56 1.14 -37.91
CA ASP A 195 -1.73 1.50 -37.11
C ASP A 195 -1.36 1.73 -35.63
N PHE A 196 -0.29 1.07 -35.15
CA PHE A 196 0.22 1.27 -33.80
C PHE A 196 0.97 2.59 -33.59
N LEU A 197 1.47 3.25 -34.65
CA LEU A 197 2.31 4.44 -34.52
C LEU A 197 1.58 5.59 -33.83
N ASN A 198 0.30 5.81 -34.14
CA ASN A 198 -0.46 6.90 -33.52
C ASN A 198 -0.64 6.65 -32.02
N TYR A 199 -0.87 5.40 -31.59
CA TYR A 199 -0.95 5.05 -30.17
C TYR A 199 0.39 5.21 -29.47
N ILE A 200 1.50 4.79 -30.10
CA ILE A 200 2.86 4.97 -29.56
C ILE A 200 3.16 6.46 -29.37
N ILE A 201 2.87 7.31 -30.36
CA ILE A 201 3.07 8.77 -30.27
C ILE A 201 2.23 9.36 -29.13
N ASN A 202 0.94 9.01 -29.05
CA ASN A 202 0.07 9.53 -27.99
C ASN A 202 0.55 9.10 -26.61
N LEU A 203 1.06 7.86 -26.45
CA LEU A 203 1.63 7.39 -25.20
C LEU A 203 2.98 8.03 -24.87
N THR A 204 3.81 8.35 -25.87
CA THR A 204 5.03 9.16 -25.67
C THR A 204 4.66 10.53 -25.11
N ILE A 205 3.60 11.17 -25.63
CA ILE A 205 3.07 12.43 -25.09
C ILE A 205 2.61 12.24 -23.64
N VAL A 206 1.85 11.19 -23.35
CA VAL A 206 1.41 10.87 -21.97
C VAL A 206 2.60 10.76 -21.02
N LEU A 207 3.63 10.00 -21.37
CA LEU A 207 4.83 9.83 -20.54
C LEU A 207 5.58 11.15 -20.34
N GLY A 208 5.70 11.97 -21.38
CA GLY A 208 6.30 13.30 -21.30
C GLY A 208 5.52 14.25 -20.38
N VAL A 209 4.19 14.25 -20.48
CA VAL A 209 3.32 15.09 -19.63
C VAL A 209 3.34 14.61 -18.18
N LEU A 210 3.39 13.30 -17.92
CA LEU A 210 3.55 12.76 -16.57
C LEU A 210 4.86 13.24 -15.92
N LEU A 211 5.97 13.23 -16.66
CA LEU A 211 7.26 13.73 -16.16
C LEU A 211 7.20 15.24 -15.89
N LEU A 212 6.66 16.01 -16.82
CA LEU A 212 6.49 17.45 -16.67
C LEU A 212 5.59 17.79 -15.47
N GLY A 213 4.46 17.09 -15.32
CA GLY A 213 3.54 17.27 -14.21
C GLY A 213 4.18 17.05 -12.84
N LYS A 214 5.02 16.01 -12.72
CA LYS A 214 5.79 15.73 -11.49
C LYS A 214 6.81 16.81 -11.20
N ALA A 215 7.53 17.28 -12.22
CA ALA A 215 8.50 18.37 -12.07
C ALA A 215 7.82 19.69 -11.63
N VAL A 216 6.68 20.03 -12.24
CA VAL A 216 5.88 21.20 -11.87
C VAL A 216 5.39 21.11 -10.42
N LEU A 217 4.88 19.95 -10.00
CA LEU A 217 4.41 19.76 -8.62
C LEU A 217 5.56 19.84 -7.62
N ALA A 218 6.72 19.26 -7.94
CA ALA A 218 7.92 19.35 -7.10
C ALA A 218 8.41 20.81 -6.96
N PHE A 219 8.43 21.56 -8.06
CA PHE A 219 8.78 22.97 -8.06
C PHE A 219 7.80 23.81 -7.24
N TYR A 220 6.51 23.54 -7.38
CA TYR A 220 5.46 24.17 -6.59
C TYR A 220 5.65 23.93 -5.09
N PHE A 221 5.89 22.69 -4.67
CA PHE A 221 6.15 22.36 -3.26
C PHE A 221 7.42 23.02 -2.71
N LYS A 222 8.45 23.19 -3.54
CA LYS A 222 9.66 23.90 -3.17
C LYS A 222 9.43 25.40 -2.95
N ILE A 223 8.66 26.06 -3.83
CA ILE A 223 8.34 27.48 -3.69
C ILE A 223 7.43 27.73 -2.48
N ALA A 224 6.46 26.84 -2.26
CA ALA A 224 5.50 26.97 -1.17
C ALA A 224 6.05 26.55 0.20
N ASP A 225 7.32 26.11 0.28
CA ASP A 225 7.99 25.63 1.50
C ASP A 225 7.15 24.61 2.29
N VAL A 226 6.67 23.58 1.60
CA VAL A 226 5.69 22.62 2.17
C VAL A 226 6.27 21.78 3.32
N GLY A 227 7.60 21.68 3.44
CA GLY A 227 8.28 20.94 4.51
C GLY A 227 8.47 19.44 4.26
N ILE A 228 8.51 19.00 3.00
CA ILE A 228 8.74 17.59 2.64
C ILE A 228 10.23 17.22 2.83
N GLN A 229 10.54 16.55 3.95
CA GLN A 229 11.91 16.11 4.28
C GLN A 229 12.26 14.68 3.81
N GLY A 230 11.28 13.77 3.72
CA GLY A 230 11.52 12.36 3.37
C GLY A 230 11.15 12.03 1.92
N ASP A 231 11.96 11.17 1.28
CA ASP A 231 11.73 10.67 -0.07
C ASP A 231 11.58 9.12 -0.11
N ARG A 232 10.90 8.60 -1.14
CA ARG A 232 10.64 7.15 -1.29
C ARG A 232 11.91 6.33 -1.53
N PHE A 233 12.97 6.92 -2.08
CA PHE A 233 14.22 6.23 -2.40
C PHE A 233 15.04 5.94 -1.14
N THR A 234 15.08 6.89 -0.20
CA THR A 234 15.68 6.69 1.12
C THR A 234 14.97 5.54 1.85
N TRP A 235 13.63 5.54 1.87
CA TRP A 235 12.86 4.43 2.45
C TRP A 235 13.15 3.09 1.74
N LEU A 236 13.17 3.07 0.40
CA LEU A 236 13.46 1.88 -0.40
C LEU A 236 14.81 1.26 -0.05
N LYS A 237 15.85 2.09 0.10
CA LYS A 237 17.21 1.63 0.43
C LYS A 237 17.25 0.84 1.74
N HIS A 238 16.45 1.24 2.74
CA HIS A 238 16.38 0.57 4.03
C HIS A 238 15.53 -0.71 4.02
N HIS A 239 14.63 -0.89 3.04
CA HIS A 239 13.68 -2.01 3.00
C HIS A 239 13.89 -2.96 1.81
N LEU A 240 14.89 -2.71 0.96
CA LEU A 240 15.11 -3.47 -0.28
C LEU A 240 15.27 -4.98 -0.05
N GLU A 241 16.12 -5.35 0.91
CA GLU A 241 16.35 -6.75 1.25
C GLU A 241 15.08 -7.44 1.75
N LEU A 242 14.34 -6.76 2.63
CA LEU A 242 13.04 -7.23 3.11
C LEU A 242 12.07 -7.48 1.95
N MET A 243 11.94 -6.54 1.01
CA MET A 243 11.02 -6.70 -0.13
C MET A 243 11.44 -7.81 -1.08
N ILE A 244 12.75 -7.98 -1.32
CA ILE A 244 13.27 -9.11 -2.11
C ILE A 244 12.89 -10.43 -1.45
N ASN A 245 13.06 -10.55 -0.13
CA ASN A 245 12.73 -11.76 0.60
C ASN A 245 11.22 -12.02 0.64
N GLN A 246 10.40 -10.97 0.85
CA GLN A 246 8.94 -11.05 0.75
C GLN A 246 8.49 -11.54 -0.63
N PHE A 247 9.09 -11.03 -1.70
CA PHE A 247 8.79 -11.45 -3.06
C PHE A 247 9.18 -12.91 -3.29
N LYS A 248 10.37 -13.35 -2.87
CA LYS A 248 10.83 -14.75 -3.01
C LYS A 248 9.88 -15.75 -2.36
N VAL A 249 9.32 -15.41 -1.19
CA VAL A 249 8.39 -16.30 -0.47
C VAL A 249 7.04 -16.38 -1.18
N SER A 250 6.55 -15.26 -1.72
CA SER A 250 5.15 -15.14 -2.17
C SER A 250 4.97 -14.89 -3.67
N TRP A 251 6.01 -15.08 -4.49
CA TRP A 251 5.96 -14.78 -5.93
C TRP A 251 4.79 -15.46 -6.66
N HIS A 252 4.42 -16.67 -6.26
CA HIS A 252 3.32 -17.44 -6.85
C HIS A 252 1.95 -16.86 -6.45
N TYR A 253 1.78 -16.46 -5.19
CA TYR A 253 0.59 -15.72 -4.76
C TYR A 253 0.49 -14.36 -5.45
N ILE A 254 1.61 -13.66 -5.61
CA ILE A 254 1.67 -12.38 -6.32
C ILE A 254 1.23 -12.58 -7.77
N LEU A 255 1.82 -13.57 -8.47
CA LEU A 255 1.48 -13.82 -9.87
C LEU A 255 -0.01 -14.16 -10.03
N TRP A 256 -0.54 -15.03 -9.16
CA TRP A 256 -1.96 -15.37 -9.16
C TRP A 256 -2.85 -14.15 -8.92
N SER A 257 -2.52 -13.31 -7.93
CA SER A 257 -3.36 -12.18 -7.52
C SER A 257 -3.47 -11.05 -8.54
N LEU A 258 -2.58 -10.98 -9.54
CA LEU A 258 -2.65 -9.97 -10.61
C LEU A 258 -3.89 -10.11 -11.49
N PHE A 259 -4.37 -11.34 -11.72
CA PHE A 259 -5.52 -11.59 -12.59
C PHE A 259 -6.56 -12.54 -11.98
N GLY A 260 -6.21 -13.29 -10.94
CA GLY A 260 -7.08 -14.31 -10.35
C GLY A 260 -7.61 -15.27 -11.41
N VAL A 261 -8.92 -15.48 -11.43
CA VAL A 261 -9.60 -16.31 -12.44
C VAL A 261 -9.46 -15.75 -13.86
N GLY A 262 -9.14 -14.46 -14.02
CA GLY A 262 -8.79 -13.87 -15.32
C GLY A 262 -7.64 -14.59 -16.02
N TRP A 263 -6.74 -15.25 -15.28
CA TRP A 263 -5.65 -16.05 -15.86
C TRP A 263 -6.13 -17.13 -16.84
N PHE A 264 -7.31 -17.72 -16.64
CA PHE A 264 -7.84 -18.73 -17.56
C PHE A 264 -8.04 -18.19 -18.97
N PHE A 265 -8.47 -16.93 -19.11
CA PHE A 265 -8.62 -16.30 -20.43
C PHE A 265 -7.27 -15.92 -21.04
N LEU A 266 -6.33 -15.48 -20.21
CA LEU A 266 -5.00 -15.07 -20.64
C LEU A 266 -4.16 -16.26 -21.14
N VAL A 267 -4.08 -17.32 -20.34
CA VAL A 267 -3.25 -18.50 -20.63
C VAL A 267 -3.81 -19.31 -21.80
N SER A 268 -5.15 -19.45 -21.90
CA SER A 268 -5.76 -20.14 -23.04
C SER A 268 -5.58 -19.41 -24.38
N ASN A 269 -5.13 -18.14 -24.35
CA ASN A 269 -4.99 -17.30 -25.53
C ASN A 269 -3.63 -16.60 -25.63
N LEU A 270 -2.56 -17.21 -25.08
CA LEU A 270 -1.22 -16.62 -25.00
C LEU A 270 -0.73 -16.03 -26.33
N ARG A 271 -0.96 -16.71 -27.47
CA ARG A 271 -0.52 -16.20 -28.78
C ARG A 271 -1.20 -14.89 -29.16
N LYS A 272 -2.51 -14.77 -28.92
CA LYS A 272 -3.29 -13.56 -29.23
C LYS A 272 -3.00 -12.41 -28.25
N LEU A 273 -2.57 -12.75 -27.04
CA LEU A 273 -2.32 -11.82 -25.94
C LEU A 273 -0.83 -11.72 -25.58
N LEU A 274 0.06 -12.14 -26.48
CA LEU A 274 1.51 -12.08 -26.25
C LEU A 274 2.00 -10.68 -25.86
N PRO A 275 1.52 -9.57 -26.48
CA PRO A 275 1.93 -8.23 -26.07
C PRO A 275 1.56 -7.91 -24.61
N LEU A 276 0.40 -8.38 -24.15
CA LEU A 276 -0.01 -8.25 -22.75
C LEU A 276 0.89 -9.08 -21.83
N MET A 277 1.30 -10.28 -22.24
CA MET A 277 2.21 -11.12 -21.45
C MET A 277 3.56 -10.42 -21.22
N ILE A 278 4.05 -9.65 -22.20
CA ILE A 278 5.30 -8.88 -22.07
C ILE A 278 5.13 -7.78 -21.02
N SER A 279 4.02 -7.04 -21.05
CA SER A 279 3.71 -6.07 -19.99
C SER A 279 3.62 -6.74 -18.61
N ILE A 280 3.04 -7.93 -18.52
CA ILE A 280 2.96 -8.71 -17.28
C ILE A 280 4.35 -9.09 -16.79
N CYS A 281 5.21 -9.64 -17.63
CA CYS A 281 6.57 -9.99 -17.24
C CYS A 281 7.36 -8.77 -16.74
N PHE A 282 7.27 -7.65 -17.45
CA PHE A 282 7.93 -6.40 -17.05
C PHE A 282 7.44 -5.91 -15.68
N VAL A 283 6.12 -5.81 -15.50
CA VAL A 283 5.55 -5.35 -14.22
C VAL A 283 5.88 -6.34 -13.10
N PHE A 284 5.78 -7.64 -13.35
CA PHE A 284 6.04 -8.66 -12.34
C PHE A 284 7.47 -8.57 -11.78
N LEU A 285 8.46 -8.28 -12.63
CA LEU A 285 9.84 -8.02 -12.20
C LEU A 285 9.95 -6.73 -11.35
N MET A 286 9.16 -5.70 -11.66
CA MET A 286 9.13 -4.48 -10.84
C MET A 286 8.49 -4.68 -9.46
N LEU A 287 7.63 -5.69 -9.29
CA LEU A 287 6.99 -5.97 -7.99
C LEU A 287 7.96 -6.49 -6.93
N VAL A 288 9.19 -6.87 -7.31
CA VAL A 288 10.26 -7.28 -6.38
C VAL A 288 10.59 -6.18 -5.36
N VAL A 289 10.48 -4.91 -5.76
CA VAL A 289 10.83 -3.76 -4.93
C VAL A 289 9.61 -3.00 -4.41
N MET A 290 8.46 -3.69 -4.33
CA MET A 290 7.19 -3.16 -3.87
C MET A 290 6.69 -3.95 -2.67
N GLU A 291 6.18 -3.26 -1.64
CA GLU A 291 5.46 -3.93 -0.54
C GLU A 291 4.01 -4.24 -0.87
N ASP A 292 3.37 -3.46 -1.75
CA ASP A 292 1.94 -3.64 -2.05
C ASP A 292 1.74 -4.28 -3.41
N GLN A 293 2.17 -5.54 -3.50
CA GLN A 293 2.42 -6.19 -4.78
C GLN A 293 1.13 -6.35 -5.60
N THR A 294 0.02 -6.73 -4.96
CA THR A 294 -1.23 -6.94 -5.70
C THR A 294 -1.85 -5.62 -6.13
N ARG A 295 -2.01 -4.66 -5.22
CA ARG A 295 -2.62 -3.37 -5.53
C ARG A 295 -1.83 -2.59 -6.56
N VAL A 296 -0.51 -2.54 -6.43
CA VAL A 296 0.34 -1.85 -7.41
C VAL A 296 0.29 -2.58 -8.75
N GLY A 297 0.49 -3.90 -8.75
CA GLY A 297 0.55 -4.71 -9.96
C GLY A 297 -0.72 -4.61 -10.81
N VAL A 298 -1.90 -4.75 -10.20
CA VAL A 298 -3.18 -4.69 -10.92
C VAL A 298 -3.47 -3.30 -11.50
N ILE A 299 -3.08 -2.22 -10.80
CA ILE A 299 -3.29 -0.84 -11.26
C ILE A 299 -2.37 -0.53 -12.43
N VAL A 300 -1.07 -0.86 -12.32
CA VAL A 300 -0.13 -0.55 -13.41
C VAL A 300 -0.32 -1.48 -14.62
N LEU A 301 -0.86 -2.68 -14.44
CA LEU A 301 -1.25 -3.53 -15.57
C LEU A 301 -2.55 -3.10 -16.24
N PHE A 302 -3.35 -2.23 -15.61
CA PHE A 302 -4.66 -1.87 -16.12
C PHE A 302 -4.64 -1.26 -17.53
N PRO A 303 -3.77 -0.30 -17.89
CA PRO A 303 -3.73 0.23 -19.26
C PRO A 303 -3.45 -0.86 -20.31
N ALA A 304 -2.50 -1.76 -20.03
CA ALA A 304 -2.16 -2.87 -20.93
C ALA A 304 -3.29 -3.90 -21.03
N LEU A 305 -3.87 -4.29 -19.89
CA LEU A 305 -5.04 -5.18 -19.85
C LEU A 305 -6.21 -4.55 -20.62
N PHE A 306 -6.48 -3.27 -20.41
CA PHE A 306 -7.56 -2.58 -21.09
C PHE A 306 -7.38 -2.57 -22.61
N TYR A 307 -6.19 -2.19 -23.09
CA TYR A 307 -5.90 -2.14 -24.53
C TYR A 307 -5.94 -3.53 -25.18
N TRP A 308 -5.19 -4.49 -24.65
CA TRP A 308 -5.00 -5.78 -25.32
C TRP A 308 -6.16 -6.76 -25.11
N PHE A 309 -6.88 -6.65 -23.99
CA PHE A 309 -8.00 -7.54 -23.65
C PHE A 309 -9.35 -6.86 -23.87
N PHE A 310 -9.65 -5.79 -23.15
CA PHE A 310 -11.00 -5.21 -23.14
C PHE A 310 -11.35 -4.44 -24.42
N MET A 311 -10.39 -3.78 -25.08
CA MET A 311 -10.62 -3.12 -26.38
C MET A 311 -10.60 -4.10 -27.56
N ASN A 312 -10.13 -5.34 -27.38
CA ASN A 312 -10.05 -6.30 -28.47
C ASN A 312 -11.43 -6.91 -28.78
N LYS A 313 -12.17 -6.30 -29.71
CA LYS A 313 -13.52 -6.75 -30.10
C LYS A 313 -13.56 -8.20 -30.59
N SER A 314 -12.55 -8.61 -31.37
CA SER A 314 -12.49 -9.98 -31.90
C SER A 314 -12.36 -10.99 -30.77
N PHE A 315 -11.51 -10.68 -29.79
CA PHE A 315 -11.26 -11.52 -28.64
C PHE A 315 -12.48 -11.60 -27.72
N ILE A 316 -13.07 -10.46 -27.35
CA ILE A 316 -14.28 -10.43 -26.50
C ILE A 316 -15.44 -11.22 -27.11
N LYS A 317 -15.62 -11.14 -28.44
CA LYS A 317 -16.62 -11.94 -29.16
C LYS A 317 -16.31 -13.44 -29.16
N SER A 318 -15.04 -13.82 -29.17
CA SER A 318 -14.62 -15.22 -29.20
C SER A 318 -14.88 -15.95 -27.87
N ILE A 319 -15.03 -15.23 -26.76
CA ILE A 319 -15.37 -15.84 -25.48
C ILE A 319 -16.82 -16.33 -25.54
N THR A 320 -17.06 -17.61 -25.27
CA THR A 320 -18.41 -18.19 -25.26
C THR A 320 -19.18 -17.84 -23.98
N GLY A 321 -20.51 -18.00 -23.99
CA GLY A 321 -21.34 -17.81 -22.79
C GLY A 321 -20.94 -18.75 -21.65
N ASN A 322 -20.70 -20.02 -21.97
CA ASN A 322 -20.30 -21.05 -21.00
C ASN A 322 -18.95 -20.74 -20.36
N GLN A 323 -17.94 -20.32 -21.14
CA GLN A 323 -16.65 -19.92 -20.58
C GLN A 323 -16.77 -18.78 -19.56
N LEU A 324 -17.60 -17.78 -19.85
CA LEU A 324 -17.86 -16.69 -18.92
C LEU A 324 -18.58 -17.19 -17.66
N LEU A 325 -19.62 -18.02 -17.82
CA LEU A 325 -20.37 -18.57 -16.69
C LEU A 325 -19.47 -19.39 -15.77
N TYR A 326 -18.65 -20.30 -16.32
CA TYR A 326 -17.70 -21.09 -15.54
C TYR A 326 -16.65 -20.22 -14.86
N ALA A 327 -16.17 -19.16 -15.51
CA ALA A 327 -15.25 -18.22 -14.88
C ALA A 327 -15.90 -17.46 -13.71
N ILE A 328 -17.17 -17.06 -13.82
CA ILE A 328 -17.89 -16.42 -12.71
C ILE A 328 -18.08 -17.42 -11.56
N ILE A 329 -18.47 -18.67 -11.85
CA ILE A 329 -18.62 -19.73 -10.83
C ILE A 329 -17.27 -19.98 -10.14
N LEU A 330 -16.20 -20.18 -10.90
CA LEU A 330 -14.85 -20.35 -10.36
C LEU A 330 -14.41 -19.15 -9.53
N TYR A 331 -14.72 -17.93 -9.98
CA TYR A 331 -14.43 -16.73 -9.21
C TYR A 331 -15.15 -16.74 -7.87
N LEU A 332 -16.45 -17.06 -7.83
CA LEU A 332 -17.20 -17.13 -6.57
C LEU A 332 -16.73 -18.24 -5.63
N LEU A 333 -16.21 -19.35 -6.17
CA LEU A 333 -15.72 -20.49 -5.37
C LEU A 333 -14.28 -20.31 -4.89
N ILE A 334 -13.41 -19.68 -5.68
CA ILE A 334 -11.99 -19.53 -5.35
C ILE A 334 -11.81 -18.38 -4.35
N PRO A 335 -11.11 -18.61 -3.22
CA PRO A 335 -10.82 -17.55 -2.26
C PRO A 335 -10.14 -16.35 -2.89
N THR A 336 -10.52 -15.15 -2.43
CA THR A 336 -9.79 -13.92 -2.75
C THR A 336 -8.36 -14.03 -2.25
N THR A 337 -7.40 -13.55 -3.04
CA THR A 337 -5.99 -13.49 -2.66
C THR A 337 -5.45 -12.12 -2.99
N ILE A 338 -5.01 -11.40 -1.98
CA ILE A 338 -4.33 -10.11 -2.10
C ILE A 338 -3.02 -10.18 -1.33
N VAL A 339 -1.90 -10.04 -2.02
CA VAL A 339 -0.58 -10.01 -1.41
C VAL A 339 -0.18 -8.57 -1.04
N TRP A 340 0.12 -8.38 0.25
CA TRP A 340 0.71 -7.17 0.82
C TRP A 340 1.80 -7.52 1.82
N GLY A 341 2.95 -6.88 1.67
CA GLY A 341 4.19 -7.13 2.41
C GLY A 341 4.63 -8.59 2.34
N GLY A 342 4.44 -9.23 1.18
CA GLY A 342 4.74 -10.65 0.98
C GLY A 342 3.76 -11.61 1.67
N TYR A 343 2.64 -11.13 2.21
CA TYR A 343 1.64 -11.98 2.89
C TYR A 343 0.33 -12.02 2.09
N PRO A 344 -0.25 -13.20 1.81
CA PRO A 344 -1.54 -13.32 1.16
C PRO A 344 -2.70 -13.11 2.15
N PHE A 345 -3.56 -12.15 1.85
CA PHE A 345 -4.81 -11.84 2.55
C PHE A 345 -6.03 -12.34 1.78
N GLY A 346 -7.06 -12.73 2.53
CA GLY A 346 -8.33 -13.26 2.03
C GLY A 346 -9.41 -12.21 1.84
N SER A 347 -10.67 -12.64 1.80
CA SER A 347 -11.83 -11.74 1.76
C SER A 347 -12.02 -10.96 3.06
N LEU A 348 -12.58 -9.74 2.97
CA LEU A 348 -12.84 -8.86 4.12
C LEU A 348 -14.25 -9.01 4.71
N ILE A 349 -15.10 -9.87 4.15
CA ILE A 349 -16.52 -9.97 4.53
C ILE A 349 -16.73 -10.21 6.04
N GLU A 350 -15.93 -11.08 6.66
CA GLU A 350 -16.08 -11.36 8.09
C GLU A 350 -15.73 -10.14 8.96
N PHE A 351 -14.82 -9.30 8.48
CA PHE A 351 -14.46 -8.05 9.13
C PHE A 351 -15.54 -6.98 8.93
N ASP A 352 -16.13 -6.91 7.74
CA ASP A 352 -17.26 -6.02 7.44
C ASP A 352 -18.45 -6.33 8.36
N LYS A 353 -18.80 -7.61 8.53
CA LYS A 353 -19.85 -8.06 9.46
C LYS A 353 -19.55 -7.63 10.90
N LYS A 354 -18.29 -7.75 11.33
CA LYS A 354 -17.88 -7.36 12.67
C LYS A 354 -18.03 -5.86 12.92
N VAL A 355 -17.64 -5.01 11.96
CA VAL A 355 -17.87 -3.56 12.02
C VAL A 355 -19.35 -3.24 12.11
N ILE A 356 -20.17 -3.84 11.25
CA ILE A 356 -21.62 -3.61 11.23
C ILE A 356 -22.24 -4.02 12.57
N SER A 357 -21.84 -5.17 13.12
CA SER A 357 -22.27 -5.62 14.44
C SER A 357 -21.89 -4.60 15.51
N GLU A 358 -20.62 -4.17 15.57
CA GLU A 358 -20.16 -3.19 16.57
C GLU A 358 -20.86 -1.84 16.44
N PHE A 359 -21.14 -1.39 15.21
CA PHE A 359 -21.91 -0.17 14.93
C PHE A 359 -23.33 -0.26 15.50
N ILE A 360 -23.98 -1.42 15.38
CA ILE A 360 -25.33 -1.66 15.88
C ILE A 360 -25.34 -1.79 17.42
N THR A 361 -24.35 -2.46 18.01
CA THR A 361 -24.35 -2.79 19.45
C THR A 361 -23.77 -1.68 20.34
N THR A 362 -22.84 -0.90 19.83
CA THR A 362 -21.98 -0.01 20.64
C THR A 362 -21.63 1.22 19.81
N VAL A 363 -22.30 2.34 20.09
CA VAL A 363 -22.13 3.63 19.37
C VAL A 363 -20.67 4.18 19.38
N LYS A 364 -19.70 3.50 20.01
CA LYS A 364 -18.29 3.89 20.10
C LYS A 364 -17.43 3.33 18.94
N ILE A 365 -17.75 3.74 17.72
CA ILE A 365 -16.96 3.42 16.50
C ILE A 365 -15.58 4.12 16.52
N SER A 366 -15.41 5.17 17.32
CA SER A 366 -14.19 5.99 17.35
C SER A 366 -12.92 5.22 17.74
N ASN A 367 -13.05 4.10 18.44
CA ASN A 367 -11.92 3.27 18.91
C ASN A 367 -11.78 1.96 18.13
N PHE A 368 -12.51 1.81 17.03
CA PHE A 368 -12.47 0.60 16.22
C PHE A 368 -11.10 0.42 15.56
N ASP A 369 -10.53 -0.79 15.67
CA ASP A 369 -9.25 -1.09 15.03
C ASP A 369 -9.43 -1.39 13.54
N TYR A 370 -9.27 -0.35 12.73
CA TYR A 370 -9.33 -0.46 11.27
C TYR A 370 -8.13 -1.19 10.65
N LEU A 371 -7.10 -1.58 11.41
CA LEU A 371 -6.01 -2.41 10.89
C LEU A 371 -6.22 -3.90 11.11
N MET A 372 -7.27 -4.30 11.83
CA MET A 372 -7.50 -5.70 12.19
C MET A 372 -7.46 -6.69 11.01
N PRO A 373 -7.96 -6.39 9.79
CA PRO A 373 -7.95 -7.38 8.71
C PRO A 373 -6.56 -7.65 8.15
N PHE A 374 -5.62 -6.73 8.42
CA PHE A 374 -4.27 -6.76 7.87
C PHE A 374 -3.21 -7.03 8.94
N ARG A 375 -3.64 -7.34 10.17
CA ARG A 375 -2.74 -7.86 11.19
C ARG A 375 -2.26 -9.24 10.75
N ARG A 376 -0.95 -9.41 10.66
CA ARG A 376 -0.35 -10.70 10.29
C ARG A 376 -0.43 -11.64 11.49
N GLU A 377 -0.86 -12.88 11.27
CA GLU A 377 -0.57 -13.92 12.26
C GLU A 377 0.95 -14.07 12.35
N SER A 378 1.48 -14.11 13.57
CA SER A 378 2.89 -13.85 13.91
C SER A 378 3.92 -14.62 13.07
N LYS A 379 3.56 -15.78 12.50
CA LYS A 379 4.51 -16.75 11.92
C LYS A 379 5.45 -16.24 10.81
N ILE A 380 5.08 -15.23 10.03
CA ILE A 380 5.95 -14.69 8.95
C ILE A 380 6.80 -13.50 9.43
N GLN A 381 6.26 -12.67 10.33
CA GLN A 381 7.09 -11.68 11.05
C GLN A 381 8.10 -12.39 11.98
N ASP A 382 7.68 -13.51 12.57
CA ASP A 382 8.50 -14.43 13.36
C ASP A 382 9.70 -14.99 12.58
N MET A 383 9.75 -14.99 11.24
CA MET A 383 10.95 -15.47 10.50
C MET A 383 11.97 -14.36 10.24
N VAL A 384 11.54 -13.12 10.04
CA VAL A 384 12.43 -12.00 9.69
C VAL A 384 12.93 -11.25 10.93
N ILE A 385 12.12 -11.18 12.00
CA ILE A 385 12.45 -10.42 13.22
C ILE A 385 13.05 -11.34 14.31
N LYS A 386 13.01 -12.67 14.16
CA LYS A 386 13.41 -13.60 15.24
C LYS A 386 14.84 -13.41 15.74
N ASN A 387 15.77 -12.97 14.90
CA ASN A 387 17.16 -12.75 15.28
C ASN A 387 17.75 -11.59 14.51
N LEU A 388 18.45 -10.69 15.22
CA LEU A 388 19.39 -9.79 14.57
C LEU A 388 20.61 -10.63 14.13
N GLU A 389 21.22 -10.30 13.00
CA GLU A 389 22.46 -10.98 12.59
C GLU A 389 23.61 -10.65 13.55
N GLU A 390 23.56 -9.47 14.18
CA GLU A 390 24.58 -8.96 15.08
C GLU A 390 23.97 -8.17 16.24
N TYR A 391 24.50 -8.39 17.44
CA TYR A 391 24.06 -7.76 18.69
C TYR A 391 25.21 -6.92 19.24
N LYS A 392 25.35 -5.67 18.79
CA LYS A 392 26.49 -4.79 19.14
C LYS A 392 26.09 -3.36 19.46
N THR A 393 26.25 -2.95 20.70
CA THR A 393 25.89 -1.59 21.13
C THR A 393 26.98 -0.97 21.98
N LYS A 394 26.98 0.36 22.02
CA LYS A 394 27.75 1.13 22.98
C LYS A 394 26.81 2.02 23.78
N ILE A 395 26.83 1.85 25.09
CA ILE A 395 26.02 2.62 26.04
C ILE A 395 26.91 3.66 26.70
N ILE A 396 26.45 4.91 26.74
CA ILE A 396 27.18 6.04 27.31
C ILE A 396 26.29 6.68 28.38
N LEU A 397 26.83 6.78 29.59
CA LEU A 397 26.23 7.48 30.71
C LEU A 397 27.12 8.66 31.12
N SER A 398 26.54 9.84 31.33
CA SER A 398 27.30 11.04 31.74
C SER A 398 27.69 11.03 33.23
N SER A 399 27.01 10.22 34.04
CA SER A 399 27.23 10.09 35.49
C SER A 399 28.11 8.87 35.80
N ASN A 400 29.01 9.00 36.77
CA ASN A 400 29.89 7.93 37.22
C ASN A 400 29.31 7.07 38.36
N ARG A 401 28.14 7.44 38.88
CA ARG A 401 27.39 6.71 39.91
C ARG A 401 25.91 7.07 39.83
N ILE A 402 25.04 6.13 40.21
CA ILE A 402 23.59 6.32 40.27
C ILE A 402 23.15 6.17 41.73
N VAL A 403 22.30 7.09 42.20
CA VAL A 403 21.74 7.07 43.55
C VAL A 403 20.22 7.08 43.43
N VAL A 404 19.56 6.13 44.06
CA VAL A 404 18.11 5.96 43.99
C VAL A 404 17.56 5.61 45.38
N ASN A 405 16.39 6.15 45.73
CA ASN A 405 15.71 5.75 46.96
C ASN A 405 15.01 4.41 46.73
N LYS A 406 14.99 3.54 47.74
CA LYS A 406 14.34 2.25 47.66
C LYS A 406 12.89 2.36 47.14
N ASN A 407 12.51 1.47 46.22
CA ASN A 407 11.17 1.36 45.63
C ASN A 407 10.67 2.60 44.86
N ASN A 408 11.55 3.55 44.50
CA ASN A 408 11.20 4.66 43.62
C ASN A 408 11.70 4.43 42.19
N ASP A 409 10.90 4.88 41.22
CA ASP A 409 11.31 4.97 39.83
C ASP A 409 12.27 6.17 39.64
N LEU A 410 13.38 5.93 38.95
CA LEU A 410 14.33 6.95 38.51
C LEU A 410 14.48 6.89 37.00
N GLU A 411 14.42 8.04 36.33
CA GLU A 411 14.80 8.16 34.92
C GLU A 411 16.22 8.71 34.82
N ILE A 412 17.12 7.94 34.21
CA ILE A 412 18.50 8.39 33.94
C ILE A 412 18.72 8.68 32.45
N PRO A 413 19.34 9.80 32.09
CA PRO A 413 19.67 10.10 30.70
C PRO A 413 20.87 9.27 30.25
N ILE A 414 20.68 8.39 29.27
CA ILE A 414 21.76 7.63 28.62
C ILE A 414 21.76 7.89 27.12
N ARG A 415 22.90 7.66 26.47
CA ARG A 415 23.00 7.59 25.02
C ARG A 415 23.30 6.16 24.59
N ILE A 416 22.60 5.70 23.57
CA ILE A 416 22.78 4.37 22.98
C ILE A 416 23.24 4.56 21.55
N GLU A 417 24.36 3.95 21.22
CA GLU A 417 24.88 3.84 19.86
C GLU A 417 24.64 2.43 19.34
N ASN A 418 24.04 2.32 18.16
CA ASN A 418 23.98 1.07 17.42
C ASN A 418 25.28 0.89 16.64
N THR A 419 26.18 0.04 17.14
CA THR A 419 27.46 -0.28 16.50
C THR A 419 27.40 -1.54 15.63
N SER A 420 26.20 -2.12 15.44
CA SER A 420 25.97 -3.28 14.57
C SER A 420 25.70 -2.88 13.13
N LYS A 421 25.61 -3.87 12.24
CA LYS A 421 25.11 -3.69 10.85
C LYS A 421 23.59 -3.80 10.71
N CYS A 422 22.86 -4.12 11.78
CA CYS A 422 21.41 -4.34 11.76
C CYS A 422 20.64 -3.15 12.32
N ILE A 423 19.37 -3.00 11.94
CA ILE A 423 18.45 -2.05 12.57
C ILE A 423 17.94 -2.65 13.88
N TYR A 424 17.87 -1.85 14.95
CA TYR A 424 17.18 -2.24 16.19
C TYR A 424 15.70 -1.86 16.11
N PRO A 425 14.77 -2.84 16.03
CA PRO A 425 13.35 -2.55 15.99
C PRO A 425 12.90 -1.97 17.33
N SER A 426 12.33 -0.76 17.34
CA SER A 426 11.75 -0.18 18.56
C SER A 426 10.36 -0.72 18.88
N LYS A 427 9.73 -1.36 17.89
CA LYS A 427 8.43 -2.01 18.01
C LYS A 427 8.53 -3.45 17.55
N GLY A 428 8.07 -4.34 18.42
CA GLY A 428 7.94 -5.76 18.16
C GLY A 428 6.54 -6.11 17.68
N ASP A 429 6.12 -7.34 17.95
CA ASP A 429 4.73 -7.76 17.81
C ASP A 429 3.79 -7.00 18.78
N PRO A 430 2.45 -7.19 18.71
CA PRO A 430 1.52 -6.52 19.62
C PRO A 430 1.72 -6.81 21.12
N SER A 431 2.49 -7.85 21.49
CA SER A 431 2.88 -8.16 22.87
C SER A 431 4.21 -7.51 23.28
N GLY A 432 4.89 -6.82 22.36
CA GLY A 432 6.21 -6.24 22.55
C GLY A 432 7.38 -7.20 22.30
N ARG A 433 7.10 -8.45 21.93
CA ARG A 433 8.13 -9.44 21.61
C ARG A 433 8.84 -9.05 20.31
N TYR A 434 10.15 -9.28 20.26
CA TYR A 434 11.07 -8.88 19.20
C TYR A 434 11.37 -7.38 19.08
N ALA A 435 10.87 -6.54 19.98
CA ALA A 435 11.40 -5.18 20.09
C ALA A 435 12.74 -5.20 20.83
N VAL A 436 13.60 -4.22 20.56
CA VAL A 436 14.78 -3.95 21.36
C VAL A 436 14.45 -2.88 22.39
N PHE A 437 14.76 -3.17 23.64
CA PHE A 437 14.58 -2.26 24.78
C PHE A 437 15.92 -2.01 25.46
N ALA A 438 16.08 -0.82 26.05
CA ALA A 438 17.08 -0.63 27.10
C ALA A 438 16.53 -1.15 28.43
N SER A 439 17.38 -1.87 29.17
CA SER A 439 17.05 -2.39 30.48
C SER A 439 18.35 -2.57 31.29
N TYR A 440 18.29 -3.33 32.37
CA TYR A 440 19.43 -3.48 33.28
C TYR A 440 19.31 -4.75 34.13
N HIS A 441 20.42 -5.11 34.76
CA HIS A 441 20.51 -6.07 35.85
C HIS A 441 21.11 -5.38 37.07
N ILE A 442 20.81 -5.88 38.27
CA ILE A 442 21.45 -5.42 39.51
C ILE A 442 22.33 -6.55 40.02
N LEU A 443 23.60 -6.25 40.30
CA LEU A 443 24.58 -7.17 40.84
C LEU A 443 25.06 -6.70 42.22
N ASP A 444 25.51 -7.62 43.06
CA ASP A 444 26.24 -7.30 44.29
C ASP A 444 27.70 -6.91 43.99
N LYS A 445 28.46 -6.58 45.04
CA LYS A 445 29.89 -6.22 44.94
C LYS A 445 30.78 -7.36 44.42
N ASN A 446 30.33 -8.60 44.54
CA ASN A 446 31.03 -9.79 44.05
C ASN A 446 30.56 -10.18 42.63
N HIS A 447 29.78 -9.31 41.96
CA HIS A 447 29.17 -9.53 40.65
C HIS A 447 28.15 -10.68 40.63
N ASN A 448 27.61 -11.08 41.78
CA ASN A 448 26.48 -12.01 41.82
C ASN A 448 25.20 -11.28 41.46
N MET A 449 24.35 -11.94 40.69
CA MET A 449 23.11 -11.35 40.19
C MET A 449 22.05 -11.28 41.28
N ILE A 450 21.59 -10.07 41.59
CA ILE A 450 20.52 -9.78 42.56
C ILE A 450 19.17 -9.61 41.84
N ILE A 451 19.17 -8.86 40.73
CA ILE A 451 18.00 -8.73 39.85
C ILE A 451 18.41 -9.05 38.43
N HIS A 452 17.73 -10.04 37.84
CA HIS A 452 17.86 -10.38 36.43
C HIS A 452 16.70 -9.76 35.62
N GLY A 453 16.98 -8.66 34.91
CA GLY A 453 16.03 -8.03 34.02
C GLY A 453 15.12 -7.00 34.70
N GLY A 454 15.54 -5.73 34.63
CA GLY A 454 14.81 -4.57 35.14
C GLY A 454 13.71 -4.07 34.21
N LEU A 455 13.23 -2.85 34.45
CA LEU A 455 12.20 -2.21 33.62
C LEU A 455 12.66 -2.09 32.16
N ARG A 456 11.70 -2.24 31.23
CA ARG A 456 11.93 -2.01 29.80
C ARG A 456 11.73 -0.54 29.45
N THR A 457 12.71 0.05 28.79
CA THR A 457 12.60 1.40 28.21
C THR A 457 12.54 1.27 26.69
N SER A 458 11.40 1.63 26.11
CA SER A 458 11.18 1.65 24.66
C SER A 458 11.94 2.75 23.97
N PHE A 459 12.45 2.48 22.77
CA PHE A 459 13.02 3.50 21.90
C PHE A 459 11.91 4.29 21.17
N PRO A 460 12.12 5.58 20.89
CA PRO A 460 11.13 6.42 20.22
C PRO A 460 10.87 5.99 18.76
N HIS A 461 11.88 5.40 18.11
CA HIS A 461 11.87 4.89 16.75
C HIS A 461 12.97 3.84 16.59
N ASP A 462 12.95 3.09 15.49
CA ASP A 462 14.00 2.12 15.17
C ASP A 462 15.39 2.78 15.12
N ILE A 463 16.42 2.07 15.55
CA ILE A 463 17.80 2.59 15.57
C ILE A 463 18.60 1.96 14.44
N ALA A 464 18.90 2.73 13.40
CA ALA A 464 19.73 2.26 12.30
C ALA A 464 21.22 2.11 12.68
N PRO A 465 22.01 1.33 11.92
CA PRO A 465 23.46 1.22 12.09
C PRO A 465 24.16 2.59 12.16
N GLY A 466 25.04 2.76 13.15
CA GLY A 466 25.81 3.98 13.39
C GLY A 466 25.02 5.13 14.04
N VAL A 467 23.73 4.96 14.31
CA VAL A 467 22.90 6.00 14.94
C VAL A 467 23.09 6.00 16.44
N ILE A 468 23.22 7.21 17.01
CA ILE A 468 23.25 7.48 18.45
C ILE A 468 21.94 8.14 18.84
N ILE A 469 21.23 7.57 19.83
CA ILE A 469 20.00 8.17 20.37
C ILE A 469 20.15 8.50 21.86
N PRO A 470 19.61 9.65 22.32
CA PRO A 470 19.41 9.90 23.74
C PRO A 470 18.12 9.23 24.21
N ILE A 471 18.16 8.53 25.34
CA ILE A 471 16.95 8.01 26.00
C ILE A 471 16.97 8.32 27.50
N LYS A 472 15.78 8.41 28.09
CA LYS A 472 15.60 8.44 29.54
C LYS A 472 15.26 7.03 30.01
N MET A 473 16.26 6.30 30.47
CA MET A 473 16.09 4.91 30.91
C MET A 473 15.44 4.86 32.29
N LYS A 474 14.37 4.07 32.41
CA LYS A 474 13.65 3.85 33.67
C LYS A 474 14.36 2.80 34.50
N ILE A 475 14.57 3.10 35.77
CA ILE A 475 15.16 2.20 36.77
C ILE A 475 14.24 2.13 37.97
N LEU A 476 13.91 0.91 38.36
CA LEU A 476 13.30 0.56 39.64
C LEU A 476 14.31 -0.27 40.45
N ALA A 477 14.75 0.28 41.58
CA ALA A 477 15.64 -0.41 42.50
C ALA A 477 14.86 -0.99 43.69
N ASN A 478 14.45 -2.25 43.54
CA ASN A 478 13.77 -3.02 44.59
C ASN A 478 14.74 -3.78 45.51
N ALA A 479 16.03 -3.44 45.50
CA ALA A 479 17.02 -4.03 46.39
C ALA A 479 16.98 -3.37 47.79
N PRO A 480 17.43 -4.06 48.86
CA PRO A 480 17.68 -3.42 50.15
C PRO A 480 18.63 -2.24 50.03
N ALA A 481 18.57 -1.29 50.96
CA ALA A 481 19.52 -0.17 51.00
C ALA A 481 20.97 -0.70 51.07
N GLY A 482 21.84 -0.15 50.25
CA GLY A 482 23.19 -0.68 50.06
C GLY A 482 23.84 -0.25 48.75
N GLU A 483 25.06 -0.74 48.53
CA GLU A 483 25.86 -0.50 47.34
C GLU A 483 25.85 -1.73 46.42
N TYR A 484 25.57 -1.49 45.15
CA TYR A 484 25.40 -2.48 44.09
C TYR A 484 26.08 -2.03 42.81
N ILE A 485 26.06 -2.89 41.79
CA ILE A 485 26.45 -2.56 40.42
C ILE A 485 25.19 -2.63 39.56
N LEU A 486 24.91 -1.56 38.81
CA LEU A 486 23.89 -1.55 37.76
C LEU A 486 24.56 -1.92 36.44
N ALA A 487 24.25 -3.10 35.93
CA ALA A 487 24.68 -3.56 34.61
C ALA A 487 23.61 -3.16 33.58
N ILE A 488 23.82 -2.05 32.88
CA ILE A 488 22.92 -1.56 31.84
C ILE A 488 23.15 -2.37 30.56
N ASP A 489 22.08 -2.91 29.99
CA ASP A 489 22.14 -3.74 28.79
C ASP A 489 20.92 -3.49 27.87
N LEU A 490 21.01 -3.93 26.62
CA LEU A 490 19.87 -4.00 25.72
C LEU A 490 19.32 -5.43 25.65
N VAL A 491 18.01 -5.54 25.52
CA VAL A 491 17.31 -6.81 25.36
C VAL A 491 16.52 -6.81 24.07
N HIS A 492 16.73 -7.84 23.26
CA HIS A 492 15.83 -8.19 22.17
C HIS A 492 14.74 -9.10 22.75
N GLU A 493 13.56 -8.54 22.97
CA GLU A 493 12.53 -9.12 23.83
C GLU A 493 12.05 -10.48 23.33
N GLY A 494 12.09 -11.49 24.20
CA GLY A 494 11.76 -12.87 23.84
C GLY A 494 12.82 -13.58 22.97
N VAL A 495 14.00 -12.97 22.77
CA VAL A 495 15.11 -13.53 21.98
C VAL A 495 16.38 -13.68 22.82
N THR A 496 17.03 -12.57 23.21
CA THR A 496 18.33 -12.59 23.91
C THR A 496 18.65 -11.23 24.52
N TRP A 497 19.49 -11.21 25.56
CA TRP A 497 20.21 -10.01 25.95
C TRP A 497 21.41 -9.77 25.02
N PHE A 498 21.83 -8.52 24.85
CA PHE A 498 23.01 -8.19 24.04
C PHE A 498 24.28 -8.62 24.78
N GLY A 499 24.31 -8.47 26.11
CA GLY A 499 25.39 -8.95 26.98
C GLY A 499 25.64 -10.45 26.91
N ASP A 500 24.61 -11.26 26.67
CA ASP A 500 24.72 -12.71 26.48
C ASP A 500 25.47 -13.08 25.19
N LYS A 501 25.48 -12.18 24.20
CA LYS A 501 26.21 -12.36 22.94
C LYS A 501 27.64 -11.83 23.02
N ASP A 502 27.81 -10.68 23.67
CA ASP A 502 29.12 -10.08 23.93
C ASP A 502 29.02 -9.20 25.18
N LYS A 503 29.82 -9.50 26.20
CA LYS A 503 29.83 -8.76 27.47
C LYS A 503 30.23 -7.29 27.30
N ASN A 504 30.94 -6.93 26.22
CA ASN A 504 31.29 -5.54 25.92
C ASN A 504 30.08 -4.65 25.62
N ASN A 505 28.90 -5.23 25.40
CA ASN A 505 27.65 -4.50 25.22
C ASN A 505 27.09 -3.94 26.55
N ILE A 506 27.55 -4.45 27.69
CA ILE A 506 27.07 -4.07 29.02
C ILE A 506 27.86 -2.86 29.52
N LEU A 507 27.15 -1.87 30.07
CA LEU A 507 27.75 -0.78 30.83
C LEU A 507 27.48 -0.97 32.32
N GLU A 508 28.53 -1.27 33.09
CA GLU A 508 28.45 -1.39 34.54
C GLU A 508 28.73 -0.05 35.24
N VAL A 509 27.85 0.33 36.17
CA VAL A 509 27.95 1.60 36.91
C VAL A 509 27.62 1.37 38.39
N PRO A 510 28.34 1.98 39.34
CA PRO A 510 27.98 1.92 40.76
C PRO A 510 26.57 2.43 41.03
N LEU A 511 25.79 1.66 41.79
CA LEU A 511 24.43 1.96 42.21
C LEU A 511 24.34 2.01 43.74
N VAL A 512 23.82 3.11 44.28
CA VAL A 512 23.54 3.26 45.71
C VAL A 512 22.03 3.33 45.91
N VAL A 513 21.48 2.36 46.65
CA VAL A 513 20.09 2.35 47.06
C VAL A 513 20.02 2.92 48.48
N LYS A 514 19.29 4.03 48.64
CA LYS A 514 19.06 4.69 49.94
C LYS A 514 17.79 4.22 50.62
#